data_AF-A0A356S758-F1
#
_entry.id   AF-A0A356S758-F1
#
_cell.length_a   1.000
_cell.length_b   1.000
_cell.length_c   1.000
_cell.angle_alpha   90.00
_cell.angle_beta   90.00
_cell.angle_gamma   90.00
#
_symmetry.space_group_name_H-M   'P 1'
#
loop_
_entity.id
_entity.type
_entity.pdbx_description
1 polymer ?
#
loop_
_entity_poly.entity_id
_entity_poly.type
_entity_poly.pdbx_seq_one_letter_code
_entity_poly.pdbx_strand_id
1 'polypeptide(L)'
;MSRALVVGGGFGGIASALRLSAKGYDVQLIDRCARLGGRAQAFERDGFRFDAGPTVITAPFLFDELFELHGRRRQDYVEFRPLDPW
;
A
#
# COMPACT_ATOMS: atom_id res chain seq x y z
N MET A 1 14.43 9.43 19.72
CA MET A 1 13.57 9.14 18.55
C MET A 1 12.46 8.22 19.03
N SER A 2 11.19 8.57 18.81
CA SER A 2 10.06 7.75 19.26
C SER A 2 9.92 6.51 18.37
N ARG A 3 9.57 5.36 18.96
CA ARG A 3 9.32 4.12 18.22
C ARG A 3 7.83 3.91 18.00
N ALA A 4 7.46 3.30 16.88
CA ALA A 4 6.09 2.86 16.63
C ALA A 4 6.06 1.45 16.03
N LEU A 5 5.15 0.61 16.55
CA LEU A 5 4.85 -0.70 15.98
C LEU A 5 3.49 -0.64 15.29
N VAL A 6 3.45 -0.96 14.00
CA VAL A 6 2.22 -1.10 13.22
C VAL A 6 1.96 -2.58 12.98
N VAL A 7 0.80 -3.06 13.43
CA VAL A 7 0.40 -4.47 13.28
C VAL A 7 -0.65 -4.58 12.18
N GLY A 8 -0.31 -5.33 11.13
CA GLY A 8 -1.10 -5.49 9.93
C GLY A 8 -0.57 -4.64 8.77
N GLY A 9 -0.26 -5.31 7.66
CA GLY A 9 0.30 -4.78 6.43
C GLY A 9 -0.72 -4.58 5.31
N GLY A 10 -1.99 -4.36 5.65
CA GLY A 10 -2.99 -3.87 4.68
C GLY A 10 -2.76 -2.39 4.34
N PHE A 11 -3.53 -1.83 3.39
CA PHE A 11 -3.38 -0.42 2.98
C PHE A 11 -3.42 0.57 4.14
N GLY A 12 -4.32 0.38 5.12
CA GLY A 12 -4.37 1.24 6.30
C GLY A 12 -3.08 1.18 7.13
N GLY A 13 -2.56 -0.02 7.41
CA GLY A 13 -1.32 -0.18 8.18
C GLY A 13 -0.09 0.35 7.44
N ILE A 14 0.02 0.09 6.14
CA ILE A 14 1.08 0.66 5.29
C ILE A 14 1.01 2.21 5.32
N ALA A 15 -0.18 2.78 5.12
CA ALA A 15 -0.38 4.23 5.15
C ALA A 15 -0.02 4.83 6.51
N SER A 16 -0.43 4.19 7.62
CA SER A 16 -0.04 4.61 8.97
C SER A 16 1.46 4.55 9.19
N ALA A 17 2.12 3.46 8.78
CA ALA A 17 3.57 3.30 8.91
C ALA A 17 4.35 4.37 8.13
N LEU A 18 3.95 4.64 6.88
CA LEU A 18 4.57 5.67 6.04
C LEU A 18 4.41 7.08 6.64
N ARG A 19 3.22 7.39 7.18
CA ARG A 19 2.95 8.69 7.82
C ARG A 19 3.71 8.86 9.14
N LEU A 20 3.82 7.80 9.95
CA LEU A 20 4.62 7.82 11.18
C LEU A 20 6.12 7.98 10.87
N SER A 21 6.61 7.27 9.86
CA SER A 21 8.00 7.39 9.41
C SER A 21 8.31 8.80 8.92
N ALA A 22 7.42 9.41 8.12
CA ALA A 22 7.55 10.80 7.68
C ALA A 22 7.55 11.81 8.85
N LYS A 23 6.96 11.46 10.00
CA LYS A 23 7.01 12.25 11.25
C LYS A 23 8.27 12.00 12.09
N GLY A 24 9.23 11.20 11.60
CA GLY A 24 10.49 10.92 12.29
C GLY A 24 10.42 9.81 13.34
N TYR A 25 9.40 8.94 13.28
CA TYR A 25 9.36 7.75 14.12
C TYR A 25 10.26 6.65 13.54
N ASP A 26 10.88 5.87 14.44
CA ASP A 26 11.47 4.58 14.10
C ASP A 26 10.33 3.54 14.04
N VAL A 27 9.89 3.21 12.82
CA VAL A 27 8.67 2.44 12.58
C VAL A 27 9.00 1.00 12.22
N GLN A 28 8.40 0.06 12.93
CA GLN A 28 8.37 -1.34 12.56
C GLN A 28 6.95 -1.72 12.13
N LEU A 29 6.79 -2.28 10.93
CA LEU A 29 5.54 -2.86 10.47
C LEU A 29 5.67 -4.38 10.49
N ILE A 30 4.71 -5.06 11.12
CA ILE A 30 4.65 -6.52 11.16
C ILE A 30 3.31 -6.99 10.58
N ASP A 31 3.35 -8.09 9.83
CA ASP A 31 2.17 -8.80 9.34
C ASP A 31 2.37 -10.30 9.55
N ARG A 32 1.27 -11.02 9.79
CA ARG A 32 1.27 -12.49 9.86
C ARG A 32 1.42 -13.14 8.48
N CYS A 33 1.06 -12.43 7.42
CA CYS A 33 1.14 -12.90 6.05
C CYS A 33 2.56 -12.73 5.50
N ALA A 34 2.97 -13.63 4.60
CA ALA A 34 4.29 -13.60 3.98
C ALA A 34 4.52 -12.39 3.05
N ARG A 35 3.45 -11.72 2.63
CA ARG A 35 3.47 -10.52 1.80
C ARG A 35 2.62 -9.44 2.47
N LEU A 36 2.87 -8.18 2.11
CA LEU A 36 2.01 -7.06 2.46
C LEU A 36 0.80 -6.99 1.51
N GLY A 37 -0.17 -6.13 1.82
CA GLY A 37 -1.39 -5.91 1.04
C GLY A 37 -2.67 -6.27 1.80
N GLY A 38 -2.59 -7.10 2.86
CA GLY A 38 -3.77 -7.52 3.61
C GLY A 38 -4.85 -8.13 2.71
N ARG A 39 -6.08 -7.60 2.76
CA ARG A 39 -7.18 -8.04 1.87
C ARG A 39 -6.99 -7.66 0.40
N ALA A 40 -6.03 -6.78 0.08
CA ALA A 40 -5.72 -6.35 -1.27
C ALA A 40 -4.66 -7.22 -1.96
N GLN A 41 -4.39 -8.42 -1.44
CA GLN A 41 -3.38 -9.30 -2.01
C GLN A 41 -3.81 -9.93 -3.33
N ALA A 42 -2.79 -10.16 -4.17
CA ALA A 42 -2.88 -10.99 -5.35
C ALA A 42 -2.07 -12.26 -5.14
N PHE A 43 -2.53 -13.38 -5.70
CA PHE A 43 -1.83 -14.66 -5.65
C PHE A 43 -1.78 -15.30 -7.03
N GLU A 44 -0.83 -16.20 -7.22
CA GLU A 44 -0.66 -16.94 -8.47
C GLU A 44 -1.13 -18.39 -8.28
N ARG A 45 -1.82 -18.91 -9.27
CA ARG A 45 -2.27 -20.30 -9.32
C ARG A 45 -2.37 -20.76 -10.77
N ASP A 46 -1.79 -21.91 -11.07
CA ASP A 46 -1.83 -22.54 -12.40
C ASP A 46 -1.34 -21.61 -13.54
N GLY A 47 -0.38 -20.72 -13.25
CA GLY A 47 0.16 -19.75 -14.21
C GLY A 47 -0.65 -18.45 -14.36
N PHE A 48 -1.77 -18.32 -13.65
CA PHE A 48 -2.62 -17.13 -13.66
C PHE A 48 -2.47 -16.34 -12.36
N ARG A 49 -2.63 -15.02 -12.45
CA ARG A 49 -2.67 -14.12 -11.29
C ARG A 49 -4.12 -13.78 -10.95
N PHE A 50 -4.48 -13.93 -9.68
CA PHE A 50 -5.81 -13.66 -9.15
C PHE A 50 -5.73 -12.55 -8.11
N ASP A 51 -6.50 -11.48 -8.31
CA ASP A 51 -6.66 -10.41 -7.32
C ASP A 51 -7.80 -10.77 -6.37
N ALA A 52 -7.50 -10.91 -5.08
CA ALA A 52 -8.49 -11.24 -4.04
C ALA A 52 -9.13 -10.00 -3.40
N GLY A 53 -8.68 -8.80 -3.80
CA GLY A 53 -9.01 -7.54 -3.18
C GLY A 53 -9.80 -6.58 -4.07
N PRO A 54 -10.20 -5.43 -3.50
CA PRO A 54 -10.87 -4.38 -4.27
C PRO A 54 -9.93 -3.84 -5.35
N THR A 55 -10.38 -3.90 -6.61
CA THR A 55 -9.60 -3.48 -7.78
C THR A 55 -9.91 -2.05 -8.24
N VAL A 56 -11.07 -1.52 -7.86
CA VAL A 56 -11.51 -0.17 -8.23
C VAL A 56 -10.94 0.85 -7.24
N ILE A 57 -10.11 1.77 -7.75
CA ILE A 57 -9.54 2.87 -6.97
C ILE A 57 -10.31 4.16 -7.31
N THR A 58 -11.12 4.63 -6.37
CA THR A 58 -11.94 5.85 -6.54
C THR A 58 -11.22 7.12 -6.08
N ALA A 59 -10.22 6.99 -5.21
CA ALA A 59 -9.44 8.10 -4.66
C ALA A 59 -7.94 7.88 -4.89
N PRO A 60 -7.46 7.94 -6.15
CA PRO A 60 -6.06 7.66 -6.48
C PRO A 60 -5.07 8.64 -5.84
N PHE A 61 -5.49 9.89 -5.63
CA PHE A 61 -4.68 10.94 -5.01
C PHE A 61 -4.21 10.61 -3.58
N LEU A 62 -4.95 9.75 -2.85
CA LEU A 62 -4.51 9.30 -1.52
C LEU A 62 -3.22 8.47 -1.57
N PHE A 63 -2.97 7.78 -2.69
CA PHE A 63 -1.71 7.11 -2.91
C PHE A 63 -0.61 8.13 -3.23
N ASP A 64 -0.89 9.10 -4.10
CA ASP A 64 0.07 10.15 -4.47
C ASP A 64 0.60 10.87 -3.22
N GLU A 65 -0.29 11.26 -2.29
CA GLU A 65 0.08 11.86 -1.00
C GLU A 65 1.10 11.02 -0.21
N LEU A 66 0.96 9.69 -0.19
CA LEU A 66 1.86 8.81 0.54
C LEU A 66 3.27 8.77 -0.06
N PHE A 67 3.39 8.85 -1.39
CA PHE A 67 4.68 8.93 -2.06
C PHE A 67 5.32 10.31 -1.87
N GLU A 68 4.53 11.37 -1.95
CA GLU A 68 4.99 12.75 -1.77
C GLU A 68 5.58 13.00 -0.38
N LEU A 69 5.02 12.37 0.67
CA LEU A 69 5.59 12.41 2.03
C LEU A 69 7.06 12.00 2.10
N HIS A 70 7.53 11.20 1.13
CA HIS A 70 8.89 10.69 1.05
C HIS A 70 9.64 11.24 -0.16
N GLY A 71 9.16 12.32 -0.77
CA GLY A 71 9.77 12.96 -1.94
C GLY A 71 9.80 12.06 -3.16
N ARG A 72 8.84 11.12 -3.27
CA ARG A 72 8.71 10.19 -4.41
C ARG A 72 7.47 10.52 -5.21
N ARG A 73 7.42 10.04 -6.45
CA ARG A 73 6.23 10.08 -7.29
C ARG A 73 5.66 8.67 -7.41
N ARG A 74 4.35 8.50 -7.21
CA ARG A 74 3.68 7.19 -7.31
C ARG A 74 3.91 6.53 -8.67
N GLN A 75 3.91 7.33 -9.75
CA GLN A 75 4.04 6.89 -11.13
C GLN A 75 5.36 6.16 -11.41
N ASP A 76 6.40 6.38 -10.59
CA ASP A 76 7.68 5.67 -10.71
C ASP A 76 7.61 4.22 -10.17
N TYR A 77 6.51 3.84 -9.51
CA TYR A 77 6.34 2.55 -8.83
C TYR A 77 5.06 1.82 -9.22
N VAL A 78 3.98 2.55 -9.44
CA VAL A 78 2.64 2.01 -9.71
C VAL A 78 1.97 2.81 -10.82
N GLU A 79 1.46 2.11 -11.82
CA GLU A 79 0.61 2.68 -12.85
C GLU A 79 -0.86 2.44 -12.50
N PHE A 80 -1.66 3.50 -12.49
CA PHE A 80 -3.12 3.39 -12.44
C PHE A 80 -3.66 3.45 -13.85
N ARG A 81 -4.35 2.37 -14.23
CA ARG A 81 -5.02 2.27 -15.53
C ARG A 81 -6.44 2.83 -15.38
N PRO A 82 -6.81 3.87 -16.14
CA PRO A 82 -8.20 4.31 -16.22
C PRO A 82 -9.07 3.13 -16.67
N LEU A 83 -10.18 2.91 -15.95
CA LEU A 83 -11.18 1.97 -16.39
C LEU A 83 -12.23 2.76 -17.19
N ASP A 84 -12.30 2.49 -18.48
CA ASP A 84 -13.42 2.95 -19.32
C ASP A 84 -14.46 1.84 -19.36
N PRO A 85 -15.65 2.02 -18.75
CA PRO A 85 -16.68 1.00 -18.77
C PRO A 85 -17.44 0.91 -20.11
N TRP A 86 -17.09 1.73 -21.12
CA TRP A 86 -17.82 1.83 -22.40
C TRP A 86 -16.92 1.66 -23.62
#